data_AF-A0AA88L9H6-F1
#
_entry.id   AF-A0AA88L9H6-F1
#
_cell.length_a   1.000
_cell.length_b   1.000
_cell.length_c   1.000
_cell.angle_alpha   90.00
_cell.angle_beta   90.00
_cell.angle_gamma   90.00
#
_symmetry.space_group_name_H-M   'P 1'
#
loop_
_entity.id
_entity.type
_entity.pdbx_description
1 polymer ?
#
loop_
_entity_poly.entity_id
_entity_poly.type
_entity_poly.pdbx_seq_one_letter_code
_entity_poly.pdbx_strand_id
1 'polypeptide(L)'
;MTEKIQLKRTFDPINALDIHFRIAEAEFRRLCTTRNVVAVTLNQNRAIEAEFRAKQEEFMKLYGEDAPEAKAILAFHGTPTISNIENILTKNFKDKYIVKCDYGYGHYFTEFPDEALDYAGETNALILCLILPGDPSWESPWGMGRPGRHIECSAMASDILEQSIDIPAGGIDLLHHSHHNNELAQSEACFSNDNWVRYFLHTGNLKIQDYKMSKSLKNFTTIEEALKKHKARQIRLICLLHHWRNDINYSEIEMKKVLNTEKIFDKLFNKVKSILREKPEDFMVDYQPFTVEEKTLLATFRMKKNAVDAAL
;
A
#
# COMPACT_ATOMS: atom_id res chain seq x y z
N MET A 1 35.86 1.65 -14.23
CA MET A 1 37.06 1.43 -13.41
C MET A 1 36.78 2.06 -12.06
N THR A 2 36.76 1.27 -10.99
CA THR A 2 36.51 1.73 -9.62
C THR A 2 37.82 2.19 -9.00
N GLU A 3 37.96 3.49 -8.74
CA GLU A 3 39.11 4.01 -8.00
C GLU A 3 38.82 3.92 -6.49
N LYS A 4 39.61 3.10 -5.79
CA LYS A 4 39.56 2.99 -4.33
C LYS A 4 40.47 4.04 -3.72
N ILE A 5 39.92 4.88 -2.86
CA ILE A 5 40.64 5.98 -2.24
C ILE A 5 40.63 5.80 -0.72
N GLN A 6 41.83 5.90 -0.13
CA GLN A 6 42.01 5.83 1.32
C GLN A 6 41.78 7.21 1.95
N LEU A 7 41.11 7.23 3.11
CA LEU A 7 40.70 8.46 3.81
C LEU A 7 41.88 9.28 4.36
N LYS A 8 43.02 8.64 4.59
CA LYS A 8 44.27 9.31 5.00
C LYS A 8 45.05 9.80 3.78
N ARG A 9 44.46 10.68 2.97
CA ARG A 9 45.17 11.36 1.87
C ARG A 9 45.16 12.88 2.07
N THR A 10 46.18 13.55 1.56
CA THR A 10 46.26 15.01 1.49
C THR A 10 45.22 15.54 0.50
N PHE A 11 44.38 16.47 0.96
CA PHE A 11 43.33 17.09 0.15
C PHE A 11 43.92 17.83 -1.04
N ASP A 12 43.45 17.50 -2.24
CA ASP A 12 43.79 18.18 -3.48
C ASP A 12 42.55 18.91 -4.03
N PRO A 13 42.47 20.25 -3.89
CA PRO A 13 41.32 21.03 -4.33
C PRO A 13 41.16 21.06 -5.87
N ILE A 14 42.18 20.65 -6.62
CA ILE A 14 42.13 20.62 -8.10
C ILE A 14 41.42 19.36 -8.58
N ASN A 15 41.47 18.29 -7.78
CA ASN A 15 40.81 17.03 -8.11
C ASN A 15 39.32 17.11 -7.75
N ALA A 16 38.48 17.34 -8.77
CA ALA A 16 37.02 17.38 -8.61
C ALA A 16 36.44 16.13 -7.92
N LEU A 17 37.10 14.97 -8.07
CA LEU A 17 36.67 13.74 -7.39
C LEU A 17 36.89 13.85 -5.89
N ASP A 18 37.99 14.48 -5.44
CA ASP A 18 38.33 14.64 -4.02
C ASP A 18 37.28 15.46 -3.25
N ILE A 19 36.64 16.42 -3.92
CA ILE A 19 35.50 17.16 -3.39
C ILE A 19 34.33 16.22 -3.07
N HIS A 20 33.95 15.36 -4.02
CA HIS A 20 32.86 14.40 -3.81
C HIS A 20 33.16 13.40 -2.69
N PHE A 21 34.42 12.95 -2.57
CA PHE A 21 34.84 12.06 -1.48
C PHE A 21 34.70 12.72 -0.11
N ARG A 22 35.12 13.99 0.03
CA ARG A 22 35.00 14.70 1.30
C ARG A 22 33.56 15.02 1.67
N ILE A 23 32.69 15.29 0.70
CA ILE A 23 31.25 15.47 0.96
C ILE A 23 30.65 14.18 1.51
N ALA A 24 30.91 13.04 0.87
CA ALA A 24 30.42 11.74 1.33
C ALA A 24 30.94 11.39 2.74
N GLU A 25 32.24 11.62 2.99
CA GLU A 25 32.84 11.40 4.31
C GLU A 25 32.27 12.35 5.38
N ALA A 26 32.10 13.63 5.06
CA ALA A 26 31.57 14.64 5.98
C ALA A 26 30.12 14.34 6.35
N GLU A 27 29.27 14.00 5.38
CA GLU A 27 27.88 13.62 5.64
C GLU A 27 27.79 12.34 6.46
N PHE A 28 28.60 11.32 6.14
CA PHE A 28 28.65 10.11 6.95
C PHE A 28 29.09 10.41 8.39
N ARG A 29 30.16 11.20 8.60
CA ARG A 29 30.65 11.55 9.94
C ARG A 29 29.71 12.46 10.72
N ARG A 30 28.95 13.32 10.02
CA ARG A 30 27.96 14.20 10.63
C ARG A 30 26.81 13.38 11.22
N LEU A 31 26.40 12.31 10.53
CA LEU A 31 25.19 11.56 10.86
C LEU A 31 25.45 10.24 11.60
N CYS A 32 26.60 9.59 11.41
CA CYS A 32 27.02 8.40 12.14
C CYS A 32 28.11 8.77 13.16
N THR A 33 27.75 8.81 14.45
CA THR A 33 28.68 9.19 15.54
C THR A 33 29.46 8.00 16.11
N THR A 34 29.08 6.77 15.79
CA THR A 34 29.57 5.57 16.49
C THR A 34 30.57 4.74 15.70
N ARG A 35 30.72 4.95 14.38
CA ARG A 35 31.55 4.11 13.51
C ARG A 35 32.52 4.91 12.65
N ASN A 36 33.67 4.29 12.34
CA ASN A 36 34.71 4.87 11.51
C ASN A 36 34.63 4.34 10.07
N VAL A 37 34.68 5.25 9.08
CA VAL A 37 34.82 4.87 7.66
C VAL A 37 36.22 4.32 7.43
N VAL A 38 36.34 3.19 6.74
CA VAL A 38 37.64 2.52 6.44
C VAL A 38 38.17 2.92 5.07
N ALA A 39 37.32 2.95 4.05
CA ALA A 39 37.66 3.36 2.69
C ALA A 39 36.41 3.86 1.95
N VAL A 40 36.58 4.74 0.97
CA VAL A 40 35.50 5.20 0.09
C VAL A 40 35.88 4.87 -1.34
N THR A 41 34.94 4.29 -2.07
CA THR A 41 35.09 3.98 -3.49
C THR A 41 34.06 4.79 -4.26
N LEU A 42 34.49 5.58 -5.24
CA LEU A 42 33.58 6.29 -6.12
C LEU A 42 33.35 5.46 -7.38
N ASN A 43 32.08 5.32 -7.75
CA ASN A 43 31.70 4.73 -9.00
C ASN A 43 30.74 5.68 -9.72
N GLN A 44 31.21 6.28 -10.81
CA GLN A 44 30.43 7.20 -11.63
C GLN A 44 29.91 6.49 -12.86
N ASN A 45 28.58 6.37 -12.97
CA ASN A 45 27.92 5.95 -14.19
C ASN A 45 27.41 7.18 -14.95
N ARG A 46 28.18 7.65 -15.93
CA ARG A 46 27.88 8.87 -16.71
C ARG A 46 26.54 8.82 -17.44
N ALA A 47 26.05 7.62 -17.80
CA ALA A 47 24.77 7.47 -18.48
C ALA A 47 23.59 7.75 -17.53
N ILE A 48 23.63 7.19 -16.31
CA ILE A 48 22.62 7.46 -15.28
C ILE A 48 22.66 8.92 -14.85
N GLU A 49 23.87 9.48 -14.72
CA GLU A 49 24.02 10.89 -14.33
C GLU A 49 23.36 11.83 -15.35
N ALA A 50 23.50 11.55 -16.64
CA ALA A 50 22.82 12.32 -17.68
C ALA A 50 21.29 12.16 -17.63
N GLU A 51 20.77 10.94 -17.44
CA GLU A 51 19.33 10.70 -17.27
C GLU A 51 18.76 11.37 -16.02
N PHE A 52 19.51 11.34 -14.92
CA PHE A 52 19.16 11.98 -13.66
C PHE A 52 19.06 13.51 -13.82
N ARG A 53 20.07 14.12 -14.44
CA ARG A 53 20.08 15.57 -14.70
C ARG A 53 18.95 15.98 -15.65
N ALA A 54 18.68 15.19 -16.68
CA ALA A 54 17.57 15.46 -17.60
C ALA A 54 16.21 15.43 -16.89
N LYS A 55 15.97 14.46 -16.00
CA LYS A 55 14.77 14.43 -15.17
C LYS A 55 14.72 15.59 -14.19
N GLN A 56 15.84 15.93 -13.56
CA GLN A 56 15.90 17.07 -12.65
C GLN A 56 15.51 18.38 -13.37
N GLU A 57 16.02 18.60 -14.59
CA GLU A 57 15.63 19.76 -15.41
C GLU A 57 14.14 19.75 -15.79
N GLU A 58 13.56 18.57 -16.05
CA GLU A 58 12.12 18.42 -16.28
C GLU A 58 11.29 18.81 -15.05
N PHE A 59 11.68 18.33 -13.86
CA PHE A 59 11.05 18.70 -12.59
C PHE A 59 11.19 20.20 -12.30
N MET A 60 12.37 20.79 -12.49
CA MET A 60 12.60 22.23 -12.32
C MET A 60 11.70 23.07 -13.25
N LYS A 61 11.46 22.60 -14.49
CA LYS A 61 10.56 23.28 -15.44
C LYS A 61 9.09 23.19 -15.03
N LEU A 62 8.69 22.10 -14.39
CA LEU A 62 7.30 21.87 -13.97
C LEU A 62 6.94 22.60 -12.68
N TYR A 63 7.84 22.63 -11.71
CA TYR A 63 7.55 23.09 -10.35
C TYR A 63 8.26 24.41 -9.96
N GLY A 64 9.23 24.89 -10.75
CA GLY A 64 9.97 26.14 -10.50
C GLY A 64 11.24 25.96 -9.64
N GLU A 65 11.97 27.06 -9.36
CA GLU A 65 13.26 27.04 -8.65
C GLU A 65 13.17 26.70 -7.15
N ASP A 66 12.02 26.99 -6.53
CA ASP A 66 11.81 26.79 -5.08
C ASP A 66 11.17 25.42 -4.74
N ALA A 67 10.99 24.55 -5.74
CA ALA A 67 10.32 23.26 -5.56
C ALA A 67 11.24 22.22 -4.88
N PRO A 68 10.88 21.72 -3.68
CA PRO A 68 11.66 20.68 -3.00
C PRO A 68 11.79 19.39 -3.81
N GLU A 69 10.83 19.09 -4.68
CA GLU A 69 10.79 17.91 -5.56
C GLU A 69 11.88 17.92 -6.64
N ALA A 70 12.42 19.09 -6.94
CA ALA A 70 13.49 19.26 -7.93
C ALA A 70 14.89 19.29 -7.29
N LYS A 71 14.96 19.33 -5.95
CA LYS A 71 16.22 19.31 -5.22
C LYS A 71 16.67 17.87 -4.98
N ALA A 72 17.81 17.52 -5.56
CA ALA A 72 18.44 16.23 -5.33
C ALA A 72 18.88 16.10 -3.86
N ILE A 73 18.56 14.96 -3.26
CA ILE A 73 18.98 14.60 -1.89
C ILE A 73 20.03 13.50 -1.97
N LEU A 74 20.99 13.54 -1.05
CA LEU A 74 21.97 12.47 -0.85
C LEU A 74 21.41 11.45 0.13
N ALA A 75 21.29 10.19 -0.28
CA ALA A 75 20.76 9.12 0.56
C ALA A 75 21.63 7.86 0.49
N PHE A 76 21.66 7.13 1.61
CA PHE A 76 22.39 5.89 1.78
C PHE A 76 21.53 4.67 1.48
N HIS A 77 22.15 3.66 0.88
CA HIS A 77 21.59 2.33 0.67
C HIS A 77 22.56 1.28 1.25
N GLY A 78 22.07 0.47 2.19
CA GLY A 78 22.81 -0.65 2.77
C GLY A 78 22.80 -1.87 1.86
N THR A 79 23.96 -2.48 1.67
CA THR A 79 24.06 -3.73 0.89
C THR A 79 24.63 -4.86 1.74
N PRO A 80 23.99 -6.05 1.78
CA PRO A 80 24.43 -7.17 2.61
C PRO A 80 25.61 -7.96 2.01
N THR A 81 26.03 -7.66 0.77
CA THR A 81 27.15 -8.36 0.13
C THR A 81 27.90 -7.43 -0.81
N ILE A 82 29.23 -7.33 -0.64
CA ILE A 82 30.11 -6.48 -1.45
C ILE A 82 30.05 -6.85 -2.95
N SER A 83 29.86 -8.13 -3.28
CA SER A 83 29.73 -8.60 -4.68
C SER A 83 28.48 -8.06 -5.39
N ASN A 84 27.44 -7.68 -4.63
CA ASN A 84 26.23 -7.10 -5.22
C ASN A 84 26.42 -5.64 -5.60
N ILE A 85 27.40 -4.94 -5.01
CA ILE A 85 27.66 -3.52 -5.30
C ILE A 85 28.02 -3.33 -6.77
N GLU A 86 28.91 -4.15 -7.33
CA GLU A 86 29.26 -4.06 -8.75
C GLU A 86 28.06 -4.39 -9.67
N ASN A 87 27.22 -5.34 -9.29
CA ASN A 87 25.99 -5.64 -10.03
C ASN A 87 24.97 -4.50 -9.96
N ILE A 88 24.78 -3.88 -8.80
CA ILE A 88 23.88 -2.72 -8.60
C ILE A 88 24.38 -1.54 -9.44
N LEU A 89 25.68 -1.29 -9.46
CA LEU A 89 26.28 -0.17 -10.19
C LEU A 89 26.34 -0.38 -11.71
N THR A 90 26.42 -1.63 -12.18
CA THR A 90 26.45 -1.96 -13.62
C THR A 90 25.08 -2.21 -14.23
N LYS A 91 24.15 -2.82 -13.48
CA LYS A 91 22.80 -3.13 -13.95
C LYS A 91 21.77 -2.11 -13.53
N ASN A 92 22.16 -1.12 -12.73
CA ASN A 92 21.31 -0.11 -12.10
C ASN A 92 20.28 -0.76 -11.16
N PHE A 93 19.63 0.05 -10.33
CA PHE A 93 18.46 -0.32 -9.53
C PHE A 93 17.26 -0.67 -10.45
N LYS A 94 17.35 -1.78 -11.18
CA LYS A 94 16.31 -2.23 -12.11
C LYS A 94 15.20 -2.93 -11.35
N ASP A 95 13.96 -2.62 -11.73
CA ASP A 95 12.74 -3.13 -11.11
C ASP A 95 12.68 -4.66 -10.97
N LYS A 96 13.31 -5.39 -11.90
CA LYS A 96 13.41 -6.86 -11.86
C LYS A 96 14.18 -7.42 -10.65
N TYR A 97 14.96 -6.58 -9.97
CA TYR A 97 15.74 -6.92 -8.78
C TYR A 97 15.19 -6.27 -7.50
N ILE A 98 14.00 -5.64 -7.57
CA ILE A 98 13.33 -5.11 -6.38
C ILE A 98 13.01 -6.25 -5.44
N VAL A 99 13.59 -6.18 -4.24
CA VAL A 99 13.31 -7.11 -3.14
C VAL A 99 12.18 -6.52 -2.29
N LYS A 100 11.43 -7.40 -1.62
CA LYS A 100 10.42 -6.97 -0.64
C LYS A 100 11.14 -6.54 0.65
N CYS A 101 10.98 -5.29 1.03
CA CYS A 101 11.39 -4.72 2.31
C CYS A 101 10.17 -4.60 3.25
N ASP A 102 10.41 -4.24 4.51
CA ASP A 102 9.37 -4.15 5.55
C ASP A 102 8.22 -3.18 5.20
N TYR A 103 8.51 -2.18 4.37
CA TYR A 103 7.55 -1.16 3.95
C TYR A 103 7.05 -1.31 2.51
N GLY A 104 7.42 -2.40 1.82
CA GLY A 104 6.93 -2.68 0.46
C GLY A 104 8.01 -3.19 -0.50
N TYR A 105 7.65 -3.27 -1.77
CA TYR A 105 8.59 -3.59 -2.84
C TYR A 105 9.30 -2.30 -3.25
N GLY A 106 10.60 -2.20 -2.99
CA GLY A 106 11.40 -1.06 -3.42
C GLY A 106 12.87 -1.21 -3.06
N HIS A 107 13.67 -0.25 -3.50
CA HIS A 107 15.03 -0.06 -2.98
C HIS A 107 14.95 0.92 -1.81
N TYR A 108 15.46 0.50 -0.65
CA TYR A 108 15.42 1.33 0.55
C TYR A 108 16.57 2.35 0.53
N PHE A 109 16.22 3.62 0.59
CA PHE A 109 17.15 4.73 0.73
C PHE A 109 16.81 5.50 2.01
N THR A 110 17.80 5.88 2.78
CA THR A 110 17.63 6.70 3.99
C THR A 110 18.73 7.74 4.05
N GLU A 111 18.42 8.94 4.54
CA GLU A 111 19.42 9.97 4.81
C GLU A 111 20.30 9.58 6.01
N PHE A 112 19.84 8.63 6.84
CA PHE A 112 20.54 8.20 8.04
C PHE A 112 21.43 6.98 7.78
N PRO A 113 22.77 7.11 7.88
CA PRO A 113 23.69 6.01 7.64
C PRO A 113 23.54 4.85 8.63
N ASP A 114 23.15 5.12 9.88
CA ASP A 114 22.95 4.08 10.89
C ASP A 114 21.79 3.15 10.53
N GLU A 115 20.66 3.71 10.07
CA GLU A 115 19.53 2.92 9.57
C GLU A 115 19.90 2.16 8.30
N ALA A 116 20.67 2.76 7.39
CA ALA A 116 21.15 2.06 6.20
C ALA A 116 22.07 0.89 6.55
N LEU A 117 22.85 0.98 7.63
CA LEU A 117 23.75 -0.08 8.07
C LEU A 117 23.02 -1.30 8.63
N ASP A 118 21.85 -1.12 9.24
CA ASP A 118 21.03 -2.25 9.69
C ASP A 118 20.66 -3.18 8.51
N TYR A 119 20.49 -2.60 7.31
CA TYR A 119 20.27 -3.36 6.08
C TYR A 119 21.55 -3.94 5.45
N ALA A 120 22.73 -3.43 5.82
CA ALA A 120 24.02 -3.88 5.29
C ALA A 120 24.55 -5.17 5.94
N GLY A 121 23.86 -5.69 6.96
CA GLY A 121 24.20 -6.93 7.67
C GLY A 121 25.66 -6.95 8.13
N GLU A 122 26.35 -8.07 7.90
CA GLU A 122 27.74 -8.26 8.37
C GLU A 122 28.78 -7.46 7.58
N THR A 123 28.44 -6.99 6.37
CA THR A 123 29.43 -6.39 5.46
C THR A 123 29.65 -4.90 5.70
N ASN A 124 28.75 -4.24 6.44
CA ASN A 124 28.80 -2.79 6.74
C ASN A 124 29.06 -1.93 5.50
N ALA A 125 28.60 -2.36 4.32
CA ALA A 125 28.86 -1.72 3.06
C ALA A 125 27.69 -0.82 2.66
N LEU A 126 27.99 0.47 2.50
CA LEU A 126 27.02 1.51 2.12
C LEU A 126 27.29 2.03 0.72
N ILE A 127 26.21 2.31 0.00
CA ILE A 127 26.23 3.05 -1.26
C ILE A 127 25.59 4.41 -1.00
N LEU A 128 26.29 5.50 -1.35
CA LEU A 128 25.72 6.84 -1.35
C LEU A 128 25.19 7.16 -2.75
N CYS A 129 23.91 7.50 -2.85
CA CYS A 129 23.24 7.81 -4.10
C CYS A 129 22.63 9.22 -4.05
N LEU A 130 22.62 9.89 -5.20
CA LEU A 130 21.73 11.03 -5.42
C LEU A 130 20.35 10.50 -5.80
N ILE A 131 19.33 10.95 -5.07
CA ILE A 131 17.94 10.61 -5.32
C ILE A 131 17.12 11.89 -5.56
N LEU A 132 16.18 11.81 -6.49
CA LEU A 132 15.08 12.77 -6.59
C LEU A 132 13.92 12.18 -5.79
N PRO A 133 13.49 12.81 -4.68
CA PRO A 133 12.33 12.35 -3.95
C PRO A 133 11.09 12.54 -4.82
N GLY A 134 10.71 11.49 -5.54
CA GLY A 134 9.46 11.46 -6.30
C GLY A 134 8.36 10.84 -5.47
N ASP A 135 7.47 11.66 -4.92
CA ASP A 135 6.06 11.42 -4.50
C ASP A 135 5.61 12.52 -3.51
N PRO A 136 4.29 12.76 -3.30
CA PRO A 136 3.81 13.95 -2.60
C PRO A 136 4.30 13.99 -1.15
N SER A 137 5.01 15.05 -0.82
CA SER A 137 5.39 15.41 0.55
C SER A 137 4.69 16.71 0.93
N TRP A 138 4.27 16.80 2.19
CA TRP A 138 3.60 17.98 2.73
C TRP A 138 4.49 18.66 3.74
N GLU A 139 4.40 19.99 3.79
CA GLU A 139 5.07 20.79 4.80
C GLU A 139 4.48 20.47 6.18
N SER A 140 5.36 20.21 7.15
CA SER A 140 5.00 19.99 8.54
C SER A 140 5.95 20.75 9.47
N PRO A 141 5.59 20.95 10.75
CA PRO A 141 6.46 21.60 11.73
C PRO A 141 7.83 20.94 11.92
N TRP A 142 7.99 19.68 11.49
CA TRP A 142 9.22 18.89 11.59
C TRP A 142 9.93 18.70 10.25
N GLY A 143 9.50 19.40 9.19
CA GLY A 143 10.03 19.29 7.84
C GLY A 143 9.06 18.64 6.85
N MET A 144 9.50 18.46 5.61
CA MET A 144 8.70 17.82 4.56
C MET A 144 8.55 16.33 4.87
N GLY A 145 7.32 15.82 4.82
CA GLY A 145 7.05 14.43 5.14
C GLY A 145 5.69 13.96 4.66
N ARG A 146 5.31 12.76 5.11
CA ARG A 146 3.99 12.16 4.85
C ARG A 146 3.46 11.51 6.13
N PRO A 147 2.13 11.44 6.29
CA PRO A 147 1.56 10.74 7.42
C PRO A 147 1.91 9.24 7.35
N GLY A 148 2.02 8.63 8.53
CA GLY A 148 2.14 7.18 8.66
C GLY A 148 0.77 6.51 8.45
N ARG A 149 0.77 5.30 7.88
CA ARG A 149 -0.45 4.54 7.54
C ARG A 149 -1.51 4.51 8.65
N HIS A 150 -1.09 4.41 9.91
CA HIS A 150 -2.01 4.30 11.06
C HIS A 150 -2.62 5.64 11.48
N ILE A 151 -1.84 6.72 11.45
CA ILE A 151 -2.29 8.03 11.93
C ILE A 151 -3.33 8.65 10.99
N GLU A 152 -3.31 8.28 9.71
CA GLU A 152 -4.30 8.70 8.72
C GLU A 152 -5.72 8.28 9.15
N CYS A 153 -5.92 7.00 9.47
CA CYS A 153 -7.21 6.47 9.89
C CYS A 153 -7.66 7.07 11.22
N SER A 154 -6.77 7.17 12.20
CA SER A 154 -7.04 7.80 13.50
C SER A 154 -7.50 9.25 13.35
N ALA A 155 -6.77 10.04 12.55
CA ALA A 155 -7.06 11.46 12.35
C ALA A 155 -8.37 11.67 11.59
N MET A 156 -8.59 10.96 10.46
CA MET A 156 -9.81 11.10 9.66
C MET A 156 -11.05 10.64 10.41
N ALA A 157 -10.97 9.51 11.11
CA ALA A 157 -12.12 8.98 11.84
C ALA A 157 -12.47 9.90 13.01
N SER A 158 -11.47 10.44 13.70
CA SER A 158 -11.68 11.37 14.81
C SER A 158 -12.12 12.77 14.37
N ASP A 159 -11.78 13.21 13.16
CA ASP A 159 -12.27 14.48 12.62
C ASP A 159 -13.78 14.43 12.32
N ILE A 160 -14.28 13.28 11.87
CA ILE A 160 -15.69 13.09 11.50
C ILE A 160 -16.54 12.63 12.69
N LEU A 161 -16.04 11.69 13.48
CA LEU A 161 -16.79 11.00 14.55
C LEU A 161 -16.35 11.44 15.96
N GLU A 162 -15.40 12.37 16.04
CA GLU A 162 -14.91 12.95 17.29
C GLU A 162 -14.26 11.91 18.22
N GLN A 163 -14.71 11.86 19.48
CA GLN A 163 -14.03 11.15 20.57
C GLN A 163 -14.45 9.68 20.69
N SER A 164 -15.45 9.23 19.94
CA SER A 164 -15.95 7.85 20.05
C SER A 164 -16.56 7.33 18.76
N ILE A 165 -16.24 6.08 18.44
CA ILE A 165 -16.73 5.34 17.29
C ILE A 165 -17.47 4.10 17.80
N ASP A 166 -18.69 3.89 17.33
CA ASP A 166 -19.45 2.72 17.74
C ASP A 166 -18.91 1.43 17.08
N ILE A 167 -18.76 1.43 15.75
CA ILE A 167 -18.41 0.22 14.99
C ILE A 167 -17.43 0.54 13.84
N PRO A 168 -16.10 0.53 14.07
CA PRO A 168 -15.13 0.43 12.99
C PRO A 168 -15.10 -0.99 12.42
N ALA A 169 -15.03 -1.07 11.08
CA ALA A 169 -15.03 -2.32 10.34
C ALA A 169 -13.73 -2.49 9.53
N GLY A 170 -13.27 -3.73 9.40
CA GLY A 170 -12.06 -4.04 8.66
C GLY A 170 -11.87 -5.53 8.39
N GLY A 171 -10.86 -5.87 7.60
CA GLY A 171 -10.41 -7.26 7.50
C GLY A 171 -9.75 -7.71 8.80
N ILE A 172 -9.85 -9.00 9.14
CA ILE A 172 -9.17 -9.57 10.32
C ILE A 172 -7.65 -9.39 10.27
N ASP A 173 -7.08 -9.20 9.08
CA ASP A 173 -5.67 -8.88 8.89
C ASP A 173 -5.28 -7.50 9.44
N LEU A 174 -6.20 -6.54 9.54
CA LEU A 174 -5.96 -5.25 10.16
C LEU A 174 -5.83 -5.35 11.68
N LEU A 175 -6.47 -6.35 12.30
CA LEU A 175 -6.28 -6.66 13.71
C LEU A 175 -4.90 -7.31 13.94
N HIS A 176 -4.55 -8.31 13.12
CA HIS A 176 -3.31 -9.07 13.28
C HIS A 176 -2.04 -8.29 12.93
N HIS A 177 -2.12 -7.36 11.97
CA HIS A 177 -1.00 -6.48 11.59
C HIS A 177 -1.04 -5.14 12.34
N SER A 178 -1.53 -5.16 13.58
CA SER A 178 -1.56 -4.05 14.55
C SER A 178 -2.20 -2.74 14.07
N HIS A 179 -2.90 -2.70 12.94
CA HIS A 179 -3.43 -1.45 12.39
C HIS A 179 -4.47 -0.84 13.33
N HIS A 180 -5.51 -1.59 13.68
CA HIS A 180 -6.54 -1.13 14.60
C HIS A 180 -6.01 -0.95 16.04
N ASN A 181 -5.00 -1.74 16.45
CA ASN A 181 -4.39 -1.58 17.78
C ASN A 181 -3.65 -0.24 17.89
N ASN A 182 -2.95 0.14 16.82
CA ASN A 182 -2.24 1.42 16.76
C ASN A 182 -3.22 2.59 16.61
N GLU A 183 -4.30 2.42 15.85
CA GLU A 183 -5.35 3.44 15.76
C GLU A 183 -6.01 3.71 17.12
N LEU A 184 -6.33 2.63 17.85
CA LEU A 184 -6.86 2.70 19.20
C LEU A 184 -5.88 3.42 20.13
N ALA A 185 -4.62 2.98 20.17
CA ALA A 185 -3.59 3.58 21.03
C ALA A 185 -3.34 5.08 20.72
N GLN A 186 -3.33 5.47 19.45
CA GLN A 186 -3.15 6.87 19.04
C GLN A 186 -4.32 7.74 19.45
N SER A 187 -5.55 7.25 19.24
CA SER A 187 -6.77 8.02 19.46
C SER A 187 -7.11 8.12 20.95
N GLU A 188 -6.96 7.02 21.70
CA GLU A 188 -7.13 7.01 23.16
C GLU A 188 -6.10 7.91 23.86
N ALA A 189 -4.84 7.90 23.41
CA ALA A 189 -3.81 8.79 23.93
C ALA A 189 -4.11 10.28 23.61
N CYS A 190 -4.67 10.57 22.43
CA CYS A 190 -5.04 11.92 22.02
C CYS A 190 -6.19 12.47 22.87
N PHE A 191 -7.27 11.69 23.04
CA PHE A 191 -8.47 12.12 23.74
C PHE A 191 -8.44 11.88 25.26
N SER A 192 -7.39 11.23 25.76
CA SER A 192 -7.30 10.80 27.16
C SER A 192 -8.56 10.03 27.60
N ASN A 193 -8.99 9.08 26.76
CA ASN A 193 -10.16 8.24 27.00
C ASN A 193 -9.85 6.77 26.72
N ASP A 194 -10.63 5.87 27.34
CA ASP A 194 -10.45 4.41 27.21
C ASP A 194 -11.55 3.76 26.34
N ASN A 195 -12.33 4.58 25.62
CA ASN A 195 -13.55 4.15 24.92
C ASN A 195 -13.66 4.78 23.53
N TRP A 196 -12.53 4.97 22.83
CA TRP A 196 -12.57 5.50 21.47
C TRP A 196 -13.32 4.56 20.53
N VAL A 197 -13.27 3.24 20.74
CA VAL A 197 -14.06 2.25 19.97
C VAL A 197 -14.86 1.35 20.89
N ARG A 198 -16.16 1.19 20.62
CA ARG A 198 -17.02 0.26 21.38
C ARG A 198 -16.97 -1.18 20.87
N TYR A 199 -17.08 -1.39 19.56
CA TYR A 199 -17.14 -2.73 18.97
C TYR A 199 -16.39 -2.81 17.64
N PHE A 200 -15.39 -3.69 17.56
CA PHE A 200 -14.73 -3.96 16.29
C PHE A 200 -15.49 -5.01 15.45
N LEU A 201 -15.64 -4.73 14.16
CA LEU A 201 -16.20 -5.66 13.18
C LEU A 201 -15.13 -6.15 12.21
N HIS A 202 -14.65 -7.38 12.38
CA HIS A 202 -13.62 -7.96 11.51
C HIS A 202 -14.11 -9.09 10.60
N THR A 203 -13.95 -8.93 9.29
CA THR A 203 -14.31 -9.97 8.31
C THR A 203 -13.20 -11.00 8.14
N GLY A 204 -13.57 -12.26 7.90
CA GLY A 204 -12.64 -13.35 7.61
C GLY A 204 -11.85 -13.12 6.32
N ASN A 205 -10.78 -13.89 6.13
CA ASN A 205 -9.94 -13.81 4.93
C ASN A 205 -10.53 -14.63 3.77
N LEU A 206 -10.24 -14.20 2.55
CA LEU A 206 -10.44 -15.00 1.35
C LEU A 206 -9.14 -15.78 1.03
N LYS A 207 -9.25 -17.11 1.00
CA LYS A 207 -8.16 -18.06 0.72
C LYS A 207 -8.30 -18.63 -0.69
N ILE A 208 -7.19 -18.98 -1.32
CA ILE A 208 -7.14 -19.77 -2.56
C ILE A 208 -6.27 -21.00 -2.27
N GLN A 209 -6.82 -22.20 -2.53
CA GLN A 209 -6.13 -23.47 -2.25
C GLN A 209 -5.67 -23.58 -0.79
N ASP A 210 -6.52 -23.15 0.16
CA ASP A 210 -6.24 -23.13 1.60
C ASP A 210 -5.13 -22.16 2.07
N TYR A 211 -4.48 -21.45 1.15
CA TYR A 211 -3.53 -20.38 1.47
C TYR A 211 -4.22 -19.01 1.42
N LYS A 212 -3.84 -18.11 2.34
CA LYS A 212 -4.27 -16.70 2.30
C LYS A 212 -3.88 -16.10 0.95
N MET A 213 -4.81 -15.39 0.29
CA MET A 213 -4.46 -14.61 -0.89
C MET A 213 -3.50 -13.49 -0.50
N SER A 214 -2.33 -13.47 -1.12
CA SER A 214 -1.42 -12.35 -1.00
C SER A 214 -0.68 -12.11 -2.30
N LYS A 215 -0.38 -10.84 -2.59
CA LYS A 215 0.49 -10.48 -3.71
C LYS A 215 1.86 -11.18 -3.61
N SER A 216 2.39 -11.35 -2.40
CA SER A 216 3.67 -12.02 -2.15
C SER A 216 3.68 -13.51 -2.48
N LEU A 217 2.58 -14.23 -2.23
CA LEU A 217 2.46 -15.65 -2.58
C LEU A 217 2.07 -15.87 -4.05
N LYS A 218 1.89 -14.77 -4.82
CA LYS A 218 1.43 -14.77 -6.23
C LYS A 218 0.15 -15.60 -6.46
N ASN A 219 -0.61 -15.85 -5.40
CA ASN A 219 -1.82 -16.68 -5.40
C ASN A 219 -3.08 -15.83 -5.33
N PHE A 220 -3.05 -14.61 -5.87
CA PHE A 220 -4.21 -13.72 -5.90
C PHE A 220 -4.91 -13.81 -7.26
N THR A 221 -6.21 -13.56 -7.27
CA THR A 221 -7.00 -13.42 -8.49
C THR A 221 -7.67 -12.06 -8.44
N THR A 222 -7.59 -11.30 -9.54
CA THR A 222 -8.26 -10.01 -9.59
C THR A 222 -9.77 -10.19 -9.74
N ILE A 223 -10.55 -9.17 -9.37
CA ILE A 223 -12.01 -9.21 -9.56
C ILE A 223 -12.35 -9.38 -11.04
N GLU A 224 -11.60 -8.73 -11.94
CA GLU A 224 -11.78 -8.88 -13.39
C GLU A 224 -11.54 -10.31 -13.88
N GLU A 225 -10.48 -10.97 -13.42
CA GLU A 225 -10.18 -12.36 -13.75
C GLU A 225 -11.25 -13.31 -13.20
N ALA A 226 -11.74 -13.06 -11.99
CA ALA A 226 -12.82 -13.84 -11.39
C ALA A 226 -14.13 -13.67 -12.19
N LEU A 227 -14.44 -12.45 -12.66
CA LEU A 227 -15.62 -12.15 -13.47
C LEU A 227 -15.56 -12.74 -14.89
N LYS A 228 -14.37 -12.98 -15.43
CA LYS A 228 -14.21 -13.73 -16.70
C LYS A 228 -14.60 -15.20 -16.55
N LYS A 229 -14.42 -15.78 -15.35
CA LYS A 229 -14.73 -17.20 -15.06
C LYS A 229 -16.15 -17.41 -14.54
N HIS A 230 -16.67 -16.46 -13.76
CA HIS A 230 -17.95 -16.57 -13.06
C HIS A 230 -18.77 -15.29 -13.17
N LYS A 231 -20.11 -15.43 -13.09
CA LYS A 231 -21.00 -14.26 -13.09
C LYS A 231 -20.85 -13.48 -11.79
N ALA A 232 -21.01 -12.16 -11.85
CA ALA A 232 -20.98 -11.30 -10.65
C ALA A 232 -21.96 -11.75 -9.54
N ARG A 233 -23.11 -12.33 -9.92
CA ARG A 233 -24.07 -12.91 -8.95
C ARG A 233 -23.49 -14.11 -8.20
N GLN A 234 -22.76 -14.99 -8.89
CA GLN A 234 -22.15 -16.18 -8.31
C GLN A 234 -21.04 -15.77 -7.31
N ILE A 235 -20.24 -14.76 -7.66
CA ILE A 235 -19.23 -14.20 -6.75
C ILE A 235 -19.89 -13.58 -5.50
N ARG A 236 -21.04 -12.92 -5.63
CA ARG A 236 -21.78 -12.44 -4.45
C ARG A 236 -22.35 -13.59 -3.62
N LEU A 237 -22.87 -14.62 -4.27
CA LEU A 237 -23.46 -15.78 -3.60
C LEU A 237 -22.42 -16.54 -2.77
N ILE A 238 -21.18 -16.71 -3.24
CA ILE A 238 -20.15 -17.36 -2.42
C ILE A 238 -19.90 -16.61 -1.11
N CYS A 239 -19.87 -15.27 -1.13
CA CYS A 239 -19.73 -14.46 0.08
C CYS A 239 -20.95 -14.58 1.01
N LEU A 240 -22.15 -14.63 0.45
CA LEU A 240 -23.40 -14.71 1.23
C LEU A 240 -23.68 -16.09 1.82
N LEU A 241 -23.15 -17.15 1.21
CA LEU A 241 -23.29 -18.53 1.70
C LEU A 241 -22.41 -18.81 2.92
N HIS A 242 -21.42 -17.96 3.18
CA HIS A 242 -20.51 -18.10 4.32
C HIS A 242 -20.83 -17.03 5.37
N HIS A 243 -20.66 -17.40 6.63
CA HIS A 243 -20.73 -16.41 7.71
C HIS A 243 -19.54 -15.44 7.57
N TRP A 244 -19.80 -14.13 7.63
CA TRP A 244 -18.81 -13.07 7.35
C TRP A 244 -17.55 -13.09 8.21
N ARG A 245 -17.61 -13.68 9.41
CA ARG A 245 -16.44 -13.88 10.30
C ARG A 245 -15.53 -15.02 9.85
N ASN A 246 -16.04 -15.96 9.05
CA ASN A 246 -15.31 -17.16 8.69
C ASN A 246 -14.44 -16.89 7.45
N ASP A 247 -13.30 -17.57 7.40
CA ASP A 247 -12.50 -17.59 6.18
C ASP A 247 -13.26 -18.30 5.05
N ILE A 248 -13.19 -17.74 3.85
CA ILE A 248 -13.81 -18.31 2.65
C ILE A 248 -12.69 -18.91 1.79
N ASN A 249 -12.83 -20.17 1.37
CA ASN A 249 -11.88 -20.79 0.43
C ASN A 249 -12.45 -20.74 -0.99
N TYR A 250 -11.87 -19.88 -1.83
CA TYR A 250 -12.18 -19.79 -3.24
C TYR A 250 -11.54 -20.98 -3.98
N SER A 251 -12.36 -22.01 -4.21
CA SER A 251 -12.00 -23.24 -4.92
C SER A 251 -13.08 -23.63 -5.92
N GLU A 252 -12.73 -24.46 -6.91
CA GLU A 252 -13.71 -24.97 -7.87
C GLU A 252 -14.83 -25.78 -7.19
N ILE A 253 -14.52 -26.46 -6.08
CA ILE A 253 -15.50 -27.24 -5.32
C ILE A 253 -16.53 -26.31 -4.69
N GLU A 254 -16.08 -25.21 -4.08
CA GLU A 254 -16.99 -24.25 -3.46
C GLU A 254 -17.83 -23.52 -4.51
N MET A 255 -17.22 -23.15 -5.64
CA MET A 255 -17.95 -22.55 -6.76
C MET A 255 -19.00 -23.51 -7.36
N LYS A 256 -18.75 -24.84 -7.39
CA LYS A 256 -19.78 -25.81 -7.81
C LYS A 256 -21.00 -25.81 -6.87
N LYS A 257 -20.80 -25.65 -5.56
CA LYS A 257 -21.92 -25.52 -4.61
C LYS A 257 -22.73 -24.26 -4.89
N VAL A 258 -22.05 -23.13 -5.10
CA VAL A 258 -22.67 -21.85 -5.45
C VAL A 258 -23.51 -21.97 -6.73
N LEU A 259 -22.98 -22.62 -7.77
CA LEU A 259 -23.71 -22.85 -9.02
C LEU A 259 -24.94 -23.73 -8.83
N ASN A 260 -24.87 -24.74 -7.96
CA ASN A 260 -26.02 -25.56 -7.64
C ASN A 260 -27.09 -24.76 -6.89
N THR A 261 -26.68 -23.95 -5.91
CA THR A 261 -27.58 -23.04 -5.19
C THR A 261 -28.25 -22.03 -6.12
N GLU A 262 -27.50 -21.44 -7.05
CA GLU A 262 -28.07 -20.54 -8.08
C GLU A 262 -29.15 -21.25 -8.91
N LYS A 263 -28.90 -22.49 -9.35
CA LYS A 263 -29.90 -23.30 -10.08
C LYS A 263 -31.16 -23.58 -9.24
N ILE A 264 -31.02 -23.77 -7.93
CA ILE A 264 -32.17 -23.95 -7.03
C ILE A 264 -33.02 -22.67 -7.01
N PHE A 265 -32.38 -21.51 -6.85
CA PHE A 265 -33.08 -20.23 -6.91
C PHE A 265 -33.75 -20.00 -8.28
N ASP A 266 -33.08 -20.28 -9.38
CA ASP A 266 -33.67 -20.14 -10.72
C ASP A 266 -34.89 -21.06 -10.91
N LYS A 267 -34.82 -22.30 -10.43
CA LYS A 267 -35.97 -23.23 -10.43
C LYS A 267 -37.13 -22.70 -9.59
N LEU A 268 -36.84 -22.18 -8.39
CA LEU A 268 -37.84 -21.57 -7.52
C LEU A 268 -38.52 -20.39 -8.22
N PHE A 269 -37.74 -19.44 -8.75
CA PHE A 269 -38.28 -18.27 -9.44
C PHE A 269 -39.09 -18.64 -10.69
N ASN A 270 -38.65 -19.62 -11.47
CA ASN A 270 -39.41 -20.08 -12.63
C ASN A 270 -40.71 -20.78 -12.23
N LYS A 271 -40.70 -21.60 -11.16
CA LYS A 271 -41.91 -22.22 -10.63
C LYS A 271 -42.90 -21.17 -10.12
N VAL A 272 -42.43 -20.20 -9.35
CA VAL A 272 -43.25 -19.07 -8.87
C VAL A 272 -43.84 -18.31 -10.06
N LYS A 273 -43.05 -18.01 -11.10
CA LYS A 273 -43.54 -17.34 -12.32
C LYS A 273 -44.59 -18.17 -13.06
N SER A 274 -44.47 -19.50 -13.10
CA SER A 274 -45.48 -20.37 -13.71
C SER A 274 -46.79 -20.31 -12.94
N ILE A 275 -46.72 -20.47 -11.61
CA ILE A 275 -47.90 -20.43 -10.73
C ILE A 275 -48.61 -19.08 -10.83
N LEU A 276 -47.86 -17.97 -10.81
CA LEU A 276 -48.42 -16.62 -10.95
C LEU A 276 -49.11 -16.39 -12.32
N ARG A 277 -48.70 -17.10 -13.38
CA ARG A 277 -49.36 -17.03 -14.69
C ARG A 277 -50.65 -17.86 -14.75
N GLU A 278 -50.66 -19.01 -14.09
CA GLU A 278 -51.80 -19.94 -14.11
C GLU A 278 -52.94 -19.49 -13.18
N LYS A 279 -52.61 -18.89 -12.03
CA LYS A 279 -53.60 -18.47 -11.03
C LYS A 279 -53.20 -17.14 -10.36
N PRO A 280 -53.33 -16.00 -11.06
CA PRO A 280 -53.00 -14.70 -10.48
C PRO A 280 -53.95 -14.32 -9.33
N GLU A 281 -55.21 -14.72 -9.39
CA GLU A 281 -56.28 -14.31 -8.46
C GLU A 281 -56.13 -14.94 -7.06
N ASP A 282 -55.61 -16.17 -6.94
CA ASP A 282 -55.43 -16.89 -5.66
C ASP A 282 -54.34 -16.26 -4.76
N PHE A 283 -53.41 -15.47 -5.31
CA PHE A 283 -52.30 -14.86 -4.56
C PHE A 283 -52.46 -13.36 -4.29
N MET A 284 -53.51 -12.72 -4.82
CA MET A 284 -53.77 -11.29 -4.61
C MET A 284 -54.52 -10.99 -3.30
N VAL A 285 -55.00 -12.02 -2.59
CA VAL A 285 -55.86 -11.86 -1.40
C VAL A 285 -55.12 -11.21 -0.22
N ASP A 286 -53.82 -11.47 -0.06
CA ASP A 286 -52.95 -10.89 0.98
C ASP A 286 -51.82 -10.00 0.42
N TYR A 287 -51.90 -9.59 -0.85
CA TYR A 287 -50.90 -8.70 -1.43
C TYR A 287 -51.07 -7.29 -0.85
N GLN A 288 -50.20 -6.90 0.08
CA GLN A 288 -50.07 -5.51 0.49
C GLN A 288 -49.22 -4.75 -0.52
N PRO A 289 -49.80 -3.85 -1.34
CA PRO A 289 -49.00 -2.98 -2.20
C PRO A 289 -48.15 -2.04 -1.34
N PHE A 290 -46.96 -1.70 -1.83
CA PHE A 290 -46.10 -0.72 -1.16
C PHE A 290 -46.87 0.55 -0.81
N THR A 291 -46.67 1.03 0.42
CA THR A 291 -47.24 2.30 0.88
C THR A 291 -46.65 3.46 0.08
N VAL A 292 -47.26 4.65 0.19
CA VAL A 292 -46.75 5.86 -0.47
C VAL A 292 -45.33 6.19 0.00
N GLU A 293 -45.05 5.99 1.28
CA GLU A 293 -43.73 6.20 1.89
C GLU A 293 -42.70 5.23 1.32
N GLU A 294 -43.03 3.93 1.23
CA GLU A 294 -42.13 2.90 0.69
C GLU A 294 -41.83 3.14 -0.80
N LYS A 295 -42.83 3.54 -1.58
CA LYS A 295 -42.64 3.91 -2.99
C LYS A 295 -41.72 5.11 -3.14
N THR A 296 -41.87 6.09 -2.26
CA THR A 296 -41.04 7.30 -2.24
C THR A 296 -39.60 6.93 -1.89
N LEU A 297 -39.39 6.13 -0.84
CA LEU A 297 -38.09 5.62 -0.44
C LEU A 297 -37.40 4.83 -1.56
N LEU A 298 -38.14 3.95 -2.24
CA LEU A 298 -37.62 3.15 -3.35
C LEU A 298 -37.22 4.03 -4.55
N ALA A 299 -38.00 5.07 -4.85
CA ALA A 299 -37.69 6.03 -5.90
C ALA A 299 -36.41 6.82 -5.56
N THR A 300 -36.29 7.32 -4.32
CA THR A 300 -35.09 8.00 -3.83
C THR A 300 -33.87 7.09 -3.90
N PHE A 301 -33.99 5.83 -3.46
CA PHE A 301 -32.91 4.85 -3.54
C PHE A 301 -32.44 4.64 -4.99
N ARG A 302 -33.37 4.45 -5.93
CA ARG A 302 -33.05 4.28 -7.35
C ARG A 302 -32.37 5.51 -7.95
N MET A 303 -32.86 6.70 -7.63
CA MET A 303 -32.22 7.96 -8.09
C MET A 303 -30.79 8.08 -7.57
N LYS A 304 -30.58 7.84 -6.27
CA LYS A 304 -29.24 7.91 -5.67
C LYS A 304 -28.30 6.85 -6.24
N LYS A 305 -28.79 5.62 -6.41
CA LYS A 305 -28.03 4.56 -7.07
C LYS A 305 -27.58 4.98 -8.46
N ASN A 306 -28.48 5.49 -9.29
CA ASN A 306 -28.15 5.92 -10.65
C ASN A 306 -27.15 7.09 -10.66
N ALA A 307 -27.24 8.01 -9.69
CA ALA A 307 -26.29 9.10 -9.56
C ALA A 307 -24.88 8.61 -9.19
N VAL A 308 -24.78 7.61 -8.31
CA VAL A 308 -23.49 6.97 -7.96
C VAL A 308 -22.94 6.18 -9.14
N ASP A 309 -23.77 5.39 -9.81
CA ASP A 309 -23.38 4.61 -10.99
C ASP A 309 -22.92 5.51 -12.16
N ALA A 310 -23.38 6.76 -12.22
CA ALA A 310 -22.95 7.74 -13.23
C ALA A 310 -21.67 8.52 -12.85
N ALA A 311 -21.31 8.52 -11.56
CA ALA A 311 -20.10 9.17 -11.06
C ALA A 311 -18.87 8.24 -11.01
N LEU A 312 -19.11 6.92 -11.04
CA LEU A 312 -18.10 5.86 -11.16
C LEU A 312 -17.80 5.53 -12.62
#